data_AF-A0A427Y305-F1
#
_entry.id   AF-A0A427Y305-F1
#
_cell.length_a   1.000
_cell.length_b   1.000
_cell.length_c   1.000
_cell.angle_alpha   90.00
_cell.angle_beta   90.00
_cell.angle_gamma   90.00
#
_symmetry.space_group_name_H-M   'P 1'
#
loop_
_entity.id
_entity.type
_entity.pdbx_description
1 polymer ?
#
loop_
_entity_poly.entity_id
_entity_poly.type
_entity_poly.pdbx_seq_one_letter_code
_entity_poly.pdbx_strand_id
1 'polypeptide(L)'
;MTIRLPSPTKTGLIPSPHVFDVYVSATGNLIDPPHTTGRPLVSLGRIQPDEDGYGDLFREVEGELRDWIGRACVVEAMACVQTSPVKSAAGRIFTGVVARSAGAWGNEKTVCSCSGSTVWEEVRDVAKKGEL
;
A
#
# COMPACT_ATOMS: atom_id res chain seq x y z
N MET A 1 -4.59 2.87 -12.56
CA MET A 1 -3.96 2.63 -11.25
C MET A 1 -3.12 1.35 -11.36
N THR A 2 -1.94 1.35 -10.75
CA THR A 2 -1.03 0.18 -10.76
C THR A 2 -0.86 -0.31 -9.33
N ILE A 3 -1.04 -1.61 -9.11
CA ILE A 3 -0.84 -2.26 -7.81
C ILE A 3 0.18 -3.36 -7.99
N ARG A 4 1.26 -3.29 -7.21
CA ARG A 4 2.33 -4.27 -7.27
C ARG A 4 2.49 -4.93 -5.90
N LEU A 5 2.35 -6.25 -5.88
CA LEU A 5 2.64 -7.09 -4.74
C LEU A 5 4.07 -7.61 -4.89
N PRO A 6 5.02 -7.17 -4.04
CA PRO A 6 6.39 -7.66 -4.07
C PRO A 6 6.44 -9.13 -3.63
N SER A 7 7.50 -9.82 -4.05
CA SER A 7 7.74 -11.21 -3.63
C SER A 7 7.77 -11.31 -2.08
N PRO A 8 7.06 -12.28 -1.48
CA PRO A 8 6.98 -12.50 -0.04
C PRO A 8 8.34 -12.65 0.62
N THR A 9 9.31 -13.24 -0.07
CA THR A 9 10.71 -13.39 0.37
C THR A 9 11.40 -12.05 0.63
N LYS A 10 11.02 -10.98 -0.10
CA LYS A 10 11.55 -9.62 0.10
C LYS A 10 10.79 -8.82 1.16
N THR A 11 9.59 -9.24 1.52
CA THR A 11 8.74 -8.56 2.51
C THR A 11 8.58 -9.33 3.83
N GLY A 12 9.27 -10.47 3.99
CA GLY A 12 9.16 -11.32 5.18
C GLY A 12 7.80 -12.04 5.30
N LEU A 13 7.08 -12.18 4.19
CA LEU A 13 5.76 -12.82 4.14
C LEU A 13 5.89 -14.23 3.59
N ILE A 14 4.91 -15.09 3.92
CA ILE A 14 4.89 -16.47 3.44
C ILE A 14 4.24 -16.48 2.04
N PRO A 15 4.90 -17.04 1.01
CA PRO A 15 4.30 -17.18 -0.31
C PRO A 15 3.09 -18.11 -0.24
N SER A 16 2.02 -17.69 -0.89
CA SER A 16 0.79 -18.44 -0.91
C SER A 16 0.04 -18.21 -2.21
N PRO A 17 -0.58 -19.25 -2.78
CA PRO A 17 -1.29 -19.18 -4.05
C PRO A 17 -2.67 -18.50 -3.93
N HIS A 18 -2.85 -17.62 -2.95
CA HIS A 18 -4.15 -16.97 -2.75
C HIS A 18 -4.35 -15.88 -3.78
N VAL A 19 -5.54 -15.90 -4.38
CA VAL A 19 -6.04 -14.80 -5.20
C VAL A 19 -6.40 -13.66 -4.26
N PHE A 20 -5.87 -12.47 -4.53
CA PHE A 20 -6.21 -11.26 -3.79
C PHE A 20 -7.27 -10.47 -4.55
N ASP A 21 -8.31 -10.04 -3.85
CA ASP A 21 -9.27 -9.08 -4.37
C ASP A 21 -8.83 -7.66 -3.99
N VAL A 22 -8.93 -6.74 -4.95
CA VAL A 22 -8.41 -5.38 -4.78
C VAL A 22 -9.49 -4.35 -5.10
N TYR A 23 -9.70 -3.43 -4.16
CA TYR A 23 -10.71 -2.39 -4.29
C TYR A 23 -10.33 -1.11 -3.54
N VAL A 24 -10.94 0.00 -3.95
CA VAL A 24 -10.91 1.26 -3.22
C VAL A 24 -12.16 1.33 -2.34
N SER A 25 -11.98 1.54 -1.05
CA SER A 25 -13.05 1.63 -0.07
C SER A 25 -13.59 3.05 0.06
N ALA A 26 -14.73 3.22 0.73
CA ALA A 26 -15.37 4.52 0.89
C ALA A 26 -14.56 5.50 1.75
N THR A 27 -13.81 5.03 2.75
CA THR A 27 -13.04 5.88 3.66
C THR A 27 -11.56 5.46 3.73
N GLY A 28 -10.70 6.38 4.16
CA GLY A 28 -9.29 6.13 4.44
C GLY A 28 -9.00 5.75 5.89
N ASN A 29 -10.00 5.33 6.67
CA ASN A 29 -9.81 4.99 8.07
C ASN A 29 -9.19 3.58 8.22
N LEU A 30 -7.91 3.54 8.56
CA LEU A 30 -7.11 2.32 8.72
C LEU A 30 -7.00 1.83 10.17
N ILE A 31 -7.89 2.24 11.09
CA ILE A 31 -7.86 1.79 12.49
C ILE A 31 -8.09 0.27 12.60
N ASP A 32 -9.06 -0.27 11.85
CA ASP A 32 -9.34 -1.71 11.80
C ASP A 32 -9.87 -2.10 10.40
N PRO A 33 -9.00 -2.15 9.38
CA PRO A 33 -9.38 -2.56 8.04
C PRO A 33 -9.69 -4.07 7.98
N PRO A 34 -10.72 -4.50 7.23
CA PRO A 34 -11.54 -3.71 6.30
C PRO A 34 -12.76 -3.05 6.97
N HIS A 35 -13.10 -3.42 8.21
CA HIS A 35 -14.32 -3.01 8.91
C HIS A 35 -14.47 -1.48 9.02
N THR A 36 -13.38 -0.77 9.30
CA THR A 36 -13.40 0.70 9.43
C THR A 36 -13.30 1.44 8.12
N THR A 37 -12.86 0.78 7.04
CA THR A 37 -12.70 1.43 5.73
C THR A 37 -14.05 1.68 5.06
N GLY A 38 -15.07 0.90 5.41
CA GLY A 38 -16.43 1.02 4.89
C GLY A 38 -16.65 0.19 3.62
N ARG A 39 -17.69 0.54 2.86
CA ARG A 39 -18.10 -0.21 1.66
C ARG A 39 -17.09 -0.06 0.50
N PRO A 40 -16.89 -1.09 -0.34
CA PRO A 40 -16.15 -0.96 -1.59
C PRO A 40 -16.83 0.06 -2.51
N LEU A 41 -16.07 1.05 -2.97
CA LEU A 41 -16.52 2.07 -3.92
C LEU A 41 -16.19 1.66 -5.36
N VAL A 42 -14.97 1.17 -5.56
CA VAL A 42 -14.44 0.84 -6.88
C VAL A 42 -13.68 -0.48 -6.80
N SER A 43 -14.10 -1.48 -7.57
CA SER A 43 -13.35 -2.73 -7.71
C SER A 43 -12.26 -2.55 -8.76
N LEU A 44 -11.02 -2.82 -8.39
CA LEU A 44 -9.85 -2.72 -9.27
C LEU A 44 -9.55 -4.04 -9.96
N GLY A 45 -9.97 -5.16 -9.35
CA GLY A 45 -9.86 -6.50 -9.90
C GLY A 45 -9.15 -7.46 -8.95
N ARG A 46 -8.66 -8.57 -9.50
CA ARG A 46 -7.99 -9.63 -8.74
C ARG A 46 -6.55 -9.80 -9.17
N ILE A 47 -5.69 -10.10 -8.19
CA ILE A 47 -4.28 -10.41 -8.41
C ILE A 47 -4.07 -11.87 -8.06
N GLN A 48 -3.57 -12.65 -9.02
CA GLN A 48 -3.06 -13.98 -8.76
C GLN A 48 -1.53 -13.89 -8.75
N PRO A 49 -0.89 -14.05 -7.58
CA PRO A 49 0.56 -14.05 -7.49
C PRO A 49 1.17 -15.25 -8.23
N ASP A 50 2.36 -15.07 -8.75
CA ASP A 50 3.20 -16.13 -9.31
C ASP A 50 3.74 -17.08 -8.22
N GLU A 51 4.47 -18.12 -8.59
CA GLU A 51 5.12 -19.06 -7.67
C GLU A 51 6.04 -18.35 -6.67
N ASP A 52 6.70 -17.28 -7.11
CA ASP A 52 7.53 -16.39 -6.28
C ASP A 52 6.73 -15.38 -5.44
N GLY A 53 5.40 -15.43 -5.51
CA GLY A 53 4.45 -14.53 -4.84
C GLY A 53 4.44 -13.09 -5.36
N TYR A 54 5.06 -12.84 -6.51
CA TYR A 54 4.97 -11.55 -7.20
C TYR A 54 3.65 -11.40 -7.95
N GLY A 55 3.03 -10.22 -7.90
CA GLY A 55 1.84 -9.92 -8.68
C GLY A 55 1.80 -8.46 -9.10
N ASP A 56 1.33 -8.19 -10.33
CA ASP A 56 1.10 -6.83 -10.83
C ASP A 56 -0.32 -6.74 -11.40
N LEU A 57 -0.98 -5.63 -11.12
CA LEU A 57 -2.30 -5.31 -11.66
C LEU A 57 -2.28 -3.88 -12.17
N PHE A 58 -2.46 -3.77 -13.48
CA PHE A 58 -2.72 -2.51 -14.14
C PHE A 58 -4.20 -2.45 -14.51
N ARG A 59 -4.90 -1.44 -13.98
CA ARG A 59 -6.32 -1.22 -14.28
C ARG A 59 -6.61 0.24 -14.57
N GLU A 60 -7.24 0.49 -15.70
CA GLU A 60 -7.95 1.74 -15.97
C GLU A 60 -9.36 1.62 -15.42
N VAL A 61 -9.79 2.64 -14.67
CA VAL A 61 -11.11 2.64 -14.05
C VAL A 61 -11.74 4.00 -14.25
N GLU A 62 -13.05 3.98 -14.46
CA GLU A 62 -13.85 5.17 -14.69
C GLU A 62 -13.96 6.00 -13.40
N GLY A 63 -13.84 7.32 -13.54
CA GLY A 63 -13.92 8.27 -12.45
C GLY A 63 -12.76 9.27 -12.46
N GLU A 64 -12.82 10.24 -11.54
CA GLU A 64 -11.77 11.23 -11.37
C GLU A 64 -10.84 10.87 -10.21
N LEU A 65 -9.52 11.04 -10.39
CA LEU A 65 -8.52 10.76 -9.36
C LEU A 65 -8.82 11.50 -8.03
N ARG A 66 -9.35 12.72 -8.12
CA ARG A 66 -9.69 13.55 -6.95
C ARG A 66 -10.67 12.86 -6.00
N ASP A 67 -11.56 12.03 -6.55
CA ASP A 67 -12.58 11.36 -5.76
C ASP A 67 -12.00 10.20 -4.97
N TRP A 68 -10.82 9.69 -5.33
CA TRP A 68 -10.18 8.55 -4.67
C TRP A 68 -9.13 8.97 -3.64
N ILE A 69 -8.60 10.19 -3.74
CA ILE A 69 -7.60 10.72 -2.81
C ILE A 69 -8.18 10.74 -1.38
N GLY A 70 -7.42 10.21 -0.42
CA GLY A 70 -7.83 10.12 0.99
C GLY A 70 -8.68 8.88 1.32
N ARG A 71 -8.92 7.98 0.35
CA ARG A 71 -9.60 6.71 0.58
C ARG A 71 -8.62 5.56 0.75
N ALA A 72 -9.06 4.46 1.37
CA ALA A 72 -8.24 3.27 1.50
C ALA A 72 -8.28 2.44 0.21
N CYS A 73 -7.12 2.07 -0.32
CA CYS A 73 -6.95 0.93 -1.21
C CYS A 73 -6.76 -0.32 -0.34
N VAL A 74 -7.58 -1.34 -0.55
CA VAL A 74 -7.58 -2.58 0.22
C VAL A 74 -7.28 -3.74 -0.72
N VAL A 75 -6.33 -4.59 -0.31
CA VAL A 75 -5.95 -5.84 -0.96
C VAL A 75 -6.21 -6.94 0.05
N GLU A 76 -7.19 -7.78 -0.21
CA GLU A 76 -7.65 -8.82 0.70
C GLU A 76 -7.48 -10.20 0.06
N ALA A 77 -6.89 -11.15 0.79
CA ALA A 77 -6.84 -12.53 0.32
C ALA A 77 -8.25 -13.13 0.27
N MET A 78 -8.66 -13.64 -0.89
CA MET A 78 -9.92 -14.37 -1.00
C MET A 78 -9.82 -15.65 -0.17
N ALA A 79 -10.76 -15.85 0.76
CA ALA A 79 -10.86 -17.11 1.49
C ALA A 79 -11.14 -18.23 0.48
N CYS A 80 -10.22 -19.19 0.34
CA CYS A 80 -10.54 -20.41 -0.38
C CYS A 80 -11.60 -21.17 0.45
N VAL A 81 -12.63 -21.66 -0.23
CA VAL A 81 -13.79 -22.33 0.36
C VAL A 81 -13.38 -23.70 0.90
N GLN A 82 -12.57 -23.77 1.96
CA GLN A 82 -12.39 -24.99 2.74
C GLN A 82 -12.22 -24.65 4.23
N THR A 83 -13.35 -24.76 4.94
CA THR A 83 -13.47 -25.28 6.32
C THR A 83 -12.50 -24.71 7.35
N SER A 84 -12.87 -23.59 7.99
CA SER A 84 -12.74 -23.38 9.45
C SER A 84 -13.32 -22.02 9.86
N PRO A 85 -14.14 -21.92 10.93
CA PRO A 85 -14.57 -20.66 11.50
C PRO A 85 -13.46 -20.14 12.42
N VAL A 86 -12.29 -19.86 11.86
CA VAL A 86 -11.16 -19.33 12.61
C VAL A 86 -11.04 -17.86 12.25
N LYS A 87 -11.26 -17.04 13.27
CA LYS A 87 -10.93 -15.62 13.33
C LYS A 87 -9.64 -15.35 12.54
N SER A 88 -9.65 -14.31 11.73
CA SER A 88 -8.50 -13.68 11.05
C SER A 88 -8.34 -13.98 9.55
N ALA A 89 -9.22 -13.37 8.75
CA ALA A 89 -8.74 -12.69 7.53
C ALA A 89 -7.74 -11.55 7.88
N ALA A 90 -7.73 -11.10 9.14
CA ALA A 90 -6.86 -10.07 9.74
C ALA A 90 -5.33 -10.32 9.68
N GLY A 91 -4.85 -11.35 8.96
CA GLY A 91 -3.42 -11.62 8.78
C GLY A 91 -2.91 -11.45 7.34
N ARG A 92 -3.78 -11.18 6.36
CA ARG A 92 -3.43 -11.20 4.92
C ARG A 92 -4.12 -10.10 4.14
N ILE A 93 -4.22 -8.93 4.77
CA ILE A 93 -4.86 -7.75 4.19
C ILE A 93 -3.80 -6.66 4.13
N PHE A 94 -3.54 -6.13 2.94
CA PHE A 94 -2.73 -4.93 2.75
C PHE A 94 -3.67 -3.77 2.54
N THR A 95 -3.50 -2.71 3.32
CA THR A 95 -4.25 -1.48 3.13
C THR A 95 -3.32 -0.29 3.12
N GLY A 96 -3.73 0.74 2.38
CA GLY A 96 -3.03 2.01 2.35
C GLY A 96 -3.97 3.12 1.91
N VAL A 97 -3.69 4.35 2.34
CA VAL A 97 -4.46 5.50 1.87
C VAL A 97 -3.94 5.94 0.50
N VAL A 98 -4.84 6.18 -0.44
CA VAL A 98 -4.53 6.80 -1.73
C VAL A 98 -4.09 8.23 -1.49
N ALA A 99 -2.78 8.44 -1.48
CA ALA A 99 -2.16 9.73 -1.25
C ALA A 99 -1.88 10.47 -2.57
N ARG A 100 -1.77 11.80 -2.49
CA ARG A 100 -1.23 12.60 -3.59
C ARG A 100 0.27 12.35 -3.69
N SER A 101 0.73 11.99 -4.88
CA SER A 101 2.15 11.98 -5.21
C SER A 101 2.46 13.18 -6.10
N ALA A 102 3.64 13.78 -5.92
CA ALA A 102 4.13 14.76 -6.87
C ALA A 102 4.38 14.06 -8.21
N GLY A 103 3.82 14.62 -9.28
CA GLY A 103 4.05 14.14 -10.65
C GLY A 103 5.53 14.25 -11.05
N ALA A 104 5.88 13.68 -12.20
CA ALA A 104 7.17 13.96 -12.82
C ALA A 104 7.28 15.49 -12.95
N TRP A 105 8.35 16.08 -12.40
CA TRP A 105 8.63 17.52 -12.36
C TRP A 105 7.91 18.36 -11.28
N GLY A 106 7.09 17.76 -10.41
CA GLY A 106 6.36 18.49 -9.38
C GLY A 106 7.09 18.61 -8.02
N ASN A 107 8.19 17.90 -7.81
CA ASN A 107 8.94 17.94 -6.56
C ASN A 107 10.43 17.77 -6.84
N GLU A 108 11.23 18.75 -6.47
CA GLU A 108 12.68 18.60 -6.34
C GLU A 108 12.93 17.76 -5.08
N LYS A 109 12.97 16.44 -5.25
CA LYS A 109 13.13 15.49 -4.13
C LYS A 109 14.56 15.52 -3.62
N THR A 110 14.85 16.39 -2.67
CA THR A 110 16.07 16.32 -1.87
C THR A 110 15.98 15.10 -0.94
N VAL A 111 17.04 14.29 -0.87
CA VAL A 111 17.11 13.13 0.03
C VAL A 111 17.01 13.61 1.48
N CYS A 112 15.91 13.26 2.15
CA CYS A 112 15.71 13.53 3.56
C CYS A 112 15.89 12.24 4.37
N SER A 113 16.57 12.38 5.50
CA SER A 113 16.53 11.41 6.59
C SER A 113 15.15 11.53 7.25
N CYS A 114 14.63 10.44 7.83
CA CYS A 114 13.32 10.43 8.51
C CYS A 114 13.24 11.39 9.72
N SER A 115 14.32 12.12 10.03
CA SER A 115 14.37 13.29 10.93
C SER A 115 13.67 14.53 10.36
N GLY A 116 13.36 14.56 9.07
CA GLY A 116 12.82 15.73 8.38
C GLY A 116 13.89 16.72 7.89
N SER A 117 15.17 16.44 8.19
CA SER A 117 16.30 17.21 7.70
C SER A 117 16.86 16.59 6.42
N THR A 118 17.32 17.44 5.52
CA THR A 118 18.11 17.02 4.36
C THR A 118 19.50 16.56 4.82
N VAL A 119 20.14 15.63 4.10
CA VAL A 119 21.51 15.17 4.42
C VAL A 119 22.48 16.34 4.59
N TRP A 120 22.29 17.44 3.84
CA TRP A 120 23.10 18.65 3.93
C TRP A 120 22.87 19.46 5.21
N GLU A 121 21.64 19.45 5.75
CA GLU A 121 21.33 20.06 7.04
C GLU A 121 21.93 19.25 8.18
N GLU A 122 21.88 17.92 8.12
CA GLU A 122 22.52 17.06 9.11
C GLU A 122 24.05 17.21 9.11
N VAL A 123 24.68 17.30 7.94
CA VAL A 123 26.14 17.57 7.83
C VAL A 123 26.49 18.95 8.40
N ARG A 124 25.64 19.96 8.20
CA ARG A 124 25.82 21.30 8.79
C ARG A 124 25.66 21.29 10.30
N ASP A 125 24.73 20.50 10.83
CA ASP A 125 24.49 20.40 12.26
C ASP A 125 25.60 19.61 12.96
N VAL A 126 26.12 18.55 12.34
CA VAL A 126 27.32 17.83 12.82
C VAL A 126 28.55 18.74 12.79
N ALA A 127 28.75 19.50 11.71
CA ALA A 127 29.85 20.46 11.61
C ALA A 127 29.76 21.59 12.65
N LYS A 128 28.54 22.03 13.02
CA LYS A 128 28.33 23.02 14.09
C LYS A 128 28.52 22.44 15.49
N LYS A 129 28.27 21.15 15.68
CA LYS A 129 28.39 20.46 16.98
C LYS A 129 29.83 20.06 17.33
N GLY A 130 30.78 20.28 16.43
CA GLY A 130 32.21 20.13 16.70
C GLY A 130 32.68 18.68 16.89
N GLU A 131 31.92 17.71 16.39
CA GLU A 131 32.29 16.30 16.43
C GLU A 131 32.94 15.92 15.09
N LEU A 132 34.20 16.33 14.91
CA LEU A 132 35.16 15.79 13.93
C LEU A 132 36.49 15.48 14.64
#